data_AF-Q9RGB1-F1
#
_entry.id   AF-Q9RGB1-F1
#
_cell.length_a   1.000
_cell.length_b   1.000
_cell.length_c   1.000
_cell.angle_alpha   90.00
_cell.angle_beta   90.00
_cell.angle_gamma   90.00
#
_symmetry.space_group_name_H-M   'P 1'
#
loop_
_entity.id
_entity.type
_entity.pdbx_description
1 polymer ?
#
loop_
_entity_poly.entity_id
_entity_poly.type
_entity_poly.pdbx_seq_one_letter_code
_entity_poly.pdbx_strand_id
1 'polypeptide(L)'
;MGLPQPIVTQQMVIAELVKAGIDRDIATDLSYRYYRNELTYKDIEYLETTFNLKLEKVEASLKSDIKDLDNKIDNVRNELKSDIKDLDNKIDTVENNLNIKIDNVRNELKSDIKDLDNKIDTVENNLNIKIDNVRNELKSDIKDLDNKIDNVRNELKSDIKDLDNKIDTVENNLNIKIDNVKNELKSDIKDLDNKIDNVRNELKSDIKDLDNKIDVNKMELKSTLRLHNWMFGTIITISIGILLTLIFK
;
A
#
# COMPACT_ATOMS: atom_id res chain seq x y z
N MET A 1 110.38 34.71 -88.38
CA MET A 1 109.16 35.55 -88.44
C MET A 1 108.42 35.36 -87.12
N GLY A 2 108.48 36.35 -86.23
CA GLY A 2 107.57 36.40 -85.08
C GLY A 2 106.22 36.94 -85.54
N LEU A 3 105.12 36.27 -85.18
CA LEU A 3 103.77 36.76 -85.44
C LEU A 3 103.58 38.15 -84.82
N PRO A 4 102.87 39.09 -85.47
CA PRO A 4 102.56 40.39 -84.88
C PRO A 4 101.74 40.17 -83.61
N GLN A 5 102.24 40.66 -82.47
CA GLN A 5 101.49 40.61 -81.22
C GLN A 5 100.31 41.59 -81.28
N PRO A 6 99.09 41.17 -80.89
CA PRO A 6 97.93 42.06 -80.88
C PRO A 6 98.18 43.22 -79.91
N ILE A 7 98.00 44.45 -80.40
CA ILE A 7 98.07 45.66 -79.58
C ILE A 7 96.82 45.66 -78.69
N VAL A 8 96.99 45.39 -77.39
CA VAL A 8 95.92 45.57 -76.41
C VAL A 8 95.57 47.07 -76.41
N THR A 9 94.28 47.43 -76.37
CA THR A 9 93.83 48.83 -76.20
C THR A 9 93.18 49.09 -74.84
N GLN A 10 93.17 50.34 -74.37
CA GLN A 10 92.53 50.73 -73.10
C GLN A 10 91.07 50.26 -73.03
N GLN A 11 90.35 50.35 -74.14
CA GLN A 11 88.97 49.88 -74.24
C GLN A 11 88.85 48.36 -74.08
N MET A 12 89.82 47.59 -74.60
CA MET A 12 89.87 46.13 -74.39
C MET A 12 90.12 45.78 -72.93
N VAL A 13 91.01 46.50 -72.24
CA VAL A 13 91.27 46.29 -70.80
C VAL A 13 90.05 46.67 -69.95
N ILE A 14 89.36 47.78 -70.26
CA ILE A 14 88.10 48.15 -69.58
C ILE A 14 87.05 47.06 -69.79
N ALA A 15 86.90 46.57 -71.03
CA ALA A 15 85.93 45.52 -71.34
C ALA A 15 86.20 44.24 -70.55
N GLU A 16 87.46 43.81 -70.43
CA GLU A 16 87.83 42.63 -69.64
C GLU A 16 87.66 42.86 -68.13
N LEU A 17 88.01 44.03 -67.59
CA LEU A 17 87.82 44.35 -66.17
C LEU A 17 86.34 44.42 -65.77
N VAL A 18 85.50 45.03 -66.62
CA VAL A 18 84.04 45.07 -66.41
C VAL A 18 83.44 43.67 -66.52
N LYS A 19 83.93 42.84 -67.46
CA LYS A 19 83.51 41.45 -67.59
C LYS A 19 83.93 40.59 -66.39
N ALA A 20 85.04 40.94 -65.73
CA ALA A 20 85.44 40.38 -64.45
C ALA A 20 84.61 40.90 -63.26
N GLY A 21 83.58 41.72 -63.50
CA GLY A 21 82.65 42.22 -62.49
C GLY A 21 83.13 43.48 -61.75
N ILE A 22 84.22 44.12 -62.22
CA ILE A 22 84.70 45.38 -61.65
C ILE A 22 83.77 46.50 -62.13
N ASP A 23 83.35 47.35 -61.19
CA ASP A 23 82.54 48.52 -61.50
C ASP A 23 83.14 49.34 -62.65
N ARG A 24 82.29 49.83 -63.56
CA ARG A 24 82.75 50.43 -64.82
C ARG A 24 83.63 51.66 -64.61
N ASP A 25 83.37 52.45 -63.56
CA ASP A 25 84.16 53.65 -63.27
C ASP A 25 85.54 53.25 -62.72
N ILE A 26 85.58 52.22 -61.87
CA ILE A 26 86.83 51.63 -61.35
C ILE A 26 87.63 50.97 -62.46
N ALA A 27 86.97 50.20 -63.34
CA ALA A 27 87.60 49.55 -64.49
C ALA A 27 88.19 50.56 -65.48
N THR A 28 87.53 51.71 -65.67
CA THR A 28 88.02 52.82 -66.50
C THR A 28 89.26 53.45 -65.92
N ASP A 29 89.28 53.73 -64.61
CA ASP A 29 90.43 54.28 -63.88
C ASP A 29 91.62 53.30 -63.88
N LEU A 30 91.40 52.01 -63.58
CA LEU A 30 92.43 50.98 -63.59
C LEU A 30 93.03 50.76 -64.98
N SER A 31 92.20 50.74 -66.02
CA SER A 31 92.67 50.63 -67.40
C SER A 31 93.49 51.86 -67.81
N TYR A 32 93.08 53.06 -67.44
CA TYR A 32 93.86 54.28 -67.69
C TYR A 32 95.26 54.20 -67.05
N ARG A 33 95.34 53.80 -65.77
CA ARG A 33 96.60 53.65 -65.03
C ARG A 33 97.49 52.55 -65.61
N TYR A 34 96.91 51.45 -66.08
CA TYR A 34 97.65 50.37 -66.77
C TYR A 34 98.37 50.87 -68.02
N TYR A 35 97.70 51.65 -68.88
CA TYR A 35 98.31 52.19 -70.12
C TYR A 35 99.41 53.23 -69.88
N ARG A 36 99.34 53.93 -68.75
CA ARG A 36 100.32 54.95 -68.38
C ARG A 36 101.52 54.37 -67.61
N ASN A 37 101.58 53.05 -67.41
CA ASN A 37 102.51 52.37 -66.49
C ASN A 37 102.42 52.90 -65.04
N GLU A 38 101.28 53.48 -64.68
CA GLU A 38 100.98 53.99 -63.33
C GLU A 38 100.31 52.93 -62.46
N LEU A 39 99.86 51.82 -63.06
CA LEU A 39 99.42 50.61 -62.36
C LEU A 39 100.55 49.59 -62.40
N THR A 40 101.20 49.37 -61.26
CA THR A 40 102.30 48.43 -61.14
C THR A 40 101.82 47.08 -60.60
N TYR A 41 102.61 46.04 -60.80
CA TYR A 41 102.37 44.73 -60.17
C TYR A 41 102.21 44.84 -58.64
N LYS A 42 102.96 45.74 -57.99
CA LYS A 42 102.88 45.99 -56.55
C LYS A 42 101.51 46.55 -56.11
N ASP A 43 100.84 47.33 -56.96
CA ASP A 43 99.52 47.88 -56.65
C ASP A 43 98.46 46.78 -56.69
N ILE A 44 98.56 45.85 -57.63
CA ILE A 44 97.69 44.68 -57.75
C ILE A 44 97.93 43.72 -56.58
N GLU A 45 99.20 43.44 -56.26
CA GLU A 45 99.61 42.62 -55.12
C GLU A 45 99.11 43.22 -53.78
N TYR A 46 99.17 44.54 -53.63
CA TYR A 46 98.64 45.24 -52.46
C TYR A 46 97.11 45.12 -52.35
N LEU A 47 96.38 45.24 -53.47
CA LEU A 47 94.93 45.04 -53.48
C LEU A 47 94.55 43.60 -53.15
N GLU A 48 95.21 42.63 -53.78
CA GLU A 48 94.99 41.20 -53.51
C GLU A 48 95.23 40.85 -52.05
N THR A 49 96.38 41.26 -51.48
CA THR A 49 96.68 41.06 -50.07
C THR A 49 95.67 41.75 -49.15
N THR A 50 95.24 42.97 -49.47
CA THR A 50 94.22 43.68 -48.69
C THR A 50 92.86 43.00 -48.75
N PHE A 51 92.43 42.52 -49.92
CA PHE A 51 91.16 41.80 -50.08
C PHE A 51 91.18 40.46 -49.35
N ASN A 52 92.27 39.68 -49.50
CA ASN A 52 92.44 38.42 -48.79
C ASN A 52 92.40 38.62 -47.26
N LEU A 53 93.09 39.65 -46.74
CA LEU A 53 93.04 40.00 -45.32
C LEU A 53 91.63 40.38 -44.84
N LYS A 54 90.86 41.11 -45.65
CA LYS A 54 89.46 41.44 -45.32
C LYS A 54 88.58 40.19 -45.34
N LEU A 55 88.77 39.31 -46.32
CA LEU A 55 88.03 38.06 -46.45
C LEU A 55 88.30 37.15 -45.25
N GLU A 56 89.56 36.98 -44.85
CA GLU A 56 89.96 36.22 -43.65
C GLU A 56 89.32 36.78 -42.38
N LYS A 57 89.29 38.12 -42.23
CA LYS A 57 88.64 38.76 -41.08
C LYS A 57 87.13 38.51 -41.04
N VAL A 58 86.46 38.59 -42.20
CA VAL A 58 85.02 38.29 -42.30
C VAL A 58 84.75 36.83 -41.98
N GLU A 59 85.54 35.90 -42.54
CA GLU A 59 85.40 34.47 -42.26
C GLU A 59 85.63 34.17 -40.78
N ALA A 60 86.66 34.76 -40.16
CA ALA A 60 86.92 34.62 -38.74
C ALA A 60 85.78 35.17 -37.87
N SER A 61 85.22 36.33 -38.23
CA SER A 61 84.07 36.93 -37.54
C SER A 61 82.84 36.04 -37.64
N LEU A 62 82.48 35.58 -38.85
CA LEU A 62 81.33 34.70 -39.06
C LEU A 62 81.49 33.37 -38.31
N LYS A 63 82.69 32.80 -38.30
CA LYS A 63 82.98 31.59 -37.53
C LYS A 63 82.83 31.80 -36.03
N SER A 64 83.17 32.98 -35.53
CA SER A 64 82.93 33.36 -34.14
C SER A 64 81.43 33.48 -33.85
N ASP A 65 80.69 34.19 -34.70
CA ASP A 65 79.24 34.40 -34.53
C ASP A 65 78.46 33.07 -34.57
N ILE A 66 78.83 32.17 -35.48
CA ILE A 66 78.25 30.81 -35.58
C ILE A 66 78.52 30.05 -34.27
N LYS A 67 79.75 30.08 -33.76
CA LYS A 67 80.10 29.40 -32.51
C LYS A 67 79.31 29.97 -31.32
N ASP A 68 79.14 31.28 -31.25
CA ASP A 68 78.34 31.92 -30.19
C ASP A 68 76.85 31.56 -30.31
N LEU A 69 76.33 31.44 -31.53
CA LEU A 69 74.97 30.99 -31.76
C LEU A 69 74.78 29.52 -31.37
N ASP A 70 75.73 28.64 -31.72
CA ASP A 70 75.71 27.23 -31.32
C ASP A 70 75.69 27.10 -29.79
N ASN A 71 76.54 27.86 -29.08
CA ASN A 71 76.54 27.90 -27.61
C ASN A 71 75.19 28.36 -27.05
N LYS A 72 74.57 29.39 -27.63
CA LYS A 72 73.23 29.86 -27.21
C LYS A 72 72.15 28.82 -27.45
N ILE A 73 72.20 28.13 -28.59
CA ILE A 73 71.27 27.04 -28.94
C ILE A 73 71.40 25.90 -27.93
N ASP A 74 72.63 25.50 -27.59
CA ASP A 74 72.87 24.42 -26.63
C ASP A 74 72.42 24.80 -25.21
N ASN A 75 72.62 26.05 -24.80
CA ASN A 75 72.09 26.55 -23.52
C ASN A 75 70.56 26.49 -23.48
N VAL A 76 69.87 27.01 -24.50
CA VAL A 76 68.39 26.97 -24.58
C VAL A 76 67.88 25.52 -24.61
N ARG A 77 68.54 24.62 -25.34
CA ARG A 77 68.19 23.19 -25.36
C ARG A 77 68.30 22.56 -23.97
N ASN A 78 69.35 22.88 -23.24
CA ASN A 78 69.58 22.35 -21.90
C ASN A 78 68.56 22.90 -20.88
N GLU A 79 68.24 24.19 -20.95
CA GLU A 79 67.19 24.81 -20.14
C GLU A 79 65.83 24.16 -20.41
N LEU A 80 65.42 24.05 -21.68
CA LEU A 80 64.15 23.40 -22.07
C LEU A 80 64.10 21.94 -21.61
N LYS A 81 65.21 21.21 -21.71
CA LYS A 81 65.28 19.82 -21.22
C LYS A 81 65.11 19.74 -19.70
N SER A 82 65.63 20.71 -18.96
CA SER A 82 65.42 20.81 -17.51
C SER A 82 63.97 21.14 -17.18
N ASP A 83 63.38 22.12 -17.87
CA ASP A 83 61.99 22.53 -17.66
C ASP A 83 60.99 21.40 -17.95
N ILE A 84 61.22 20.64 -19.02
CA ILE A 84 60.42 19.45 -19.35
C ILE A 84 60.51 18.42 -18.23
N LYS A 85 61.71 18.13 -17.73
CA LYS A 85 61.90 17.18 -16.63
C LYS A 85 61.20 17.63 -15.35
N ASP A 86 61.26 18.93 -15.03
CA ASP A 86 60.58 19.48 -13.86
C ASP A 86 59.05 19.44 -14.00
N LEU A 87 58.54 19.65 -15.21
CA LEU A 87 57.12 19.48 -15.53
C LEU A 87 56.68 18.02 -15.38
N ASP A 88 57.44 17.07 -15.91
CA ASP A 88 57.17 15.63 -15.76
C ASP A 88 57.09 15.24 -14.28
N ASN A 89 58.06 15.66 -13.46
CA ASN A 89 58.04 15.41 -12.02
C ASN A 89 56.82 16.02 -11.31
N LYS A 90 56.38 17.22 -11.74
CA LYS A 90 55.18 17.88 -11.19
C LYS A 90 53.91 17.11 -11.59
N ILE A 91 53.84 16.65 -12.84
CA ILE A 91 52.73 15.83 -13.34
C ILE A 91 52.64 14.53 -12.53
N ASP A 92 53.75 13.80 -12.37
CA ASP A 92 53.81 12.57 -11.57
C ASP A 92 53.37 12.80 -10.12
N THR A 93 53.79 13.92 -9.53
CA THR A 93 53.40 14.28 -8.17
C THR A 93 51.89 14.54 -8.05
N VAL A 94 51.32 15.26 -9.02
CA VAL A 94 49.87 15.54 -9.04
C VAL A 94 49.07 14.27 -9.26
N GLU A 95 49.49 13.41 -10.20
CA GLU A 95 48.83 12.14 -10.48
C GLU A 95 48.81 11.22 -9.25
N ASN A 96 49.96 11.06 -8.58
CA ASN A 96 50.04 10.27 -7.36
C ASN A 96 49.15 10.82 -6.24
N ASN A 97 49.13 12.14 -6.04
CA ASN A 97 48.26 12.77 -5.04
C ASN A 97 46.77 12.59 -5.36
N LEU A 98 46.38 12.65 -6.64
CA LEU A 98 45.01 12.41 -7.07
C LEU A 98 44.60 10.96 -6.85
N ASN A 99 45.47 10.00 -7.20
CA ASN A 99 45.21 8.57 -6.97
C ASN A 99 45.00 8.27 -5.48
N ILE A 100 45.84 8.82 -4.60
CA ILE A 100 45.67 8.67 -3.13
C ILE A 100 44.33 9.25 -2.67
N LYS A 101 43.95 10.45 -3.14
CA LYS A 101 42.66 11.06 -2.77
C LYS A 101 41.48 10.23 -3.26
N ILE A 102 41.55 9.70 -4.48
CA ILE A 102 40.51 8.84 -5.06
C ILE A 102 40.35 7.57 -4.23
N ASP A 103 41.46 6.93 -3.85
CA ASP A 103 41.43 5.70 -3.06
C ASP A 103 40.90 5.93 -1.64
N ASN A 104 41.23 7.06 -1.02
CA ASN A 104 40.67 7.44 0.28
C ASN A 104 39.14 7.61 0.18
N VAL A 105 38.64 8.37 -0.80
CA VAL A 105 37.20 8.58 -1.00
C VAL A 105 36.49 7.25 -1.29
N ARG A 106 37.09 6.36 -2.10
CA ARG A 106 36.54 5.03 -2.36
C ARG A 106 36.42 4.19 -1.10
N ASN A 107 37.43 4.23 -0.23
CA ASN A 107 37.44 3.48 1.03
C ASN A 107 36.41 4.02 2.02
N GLU A 108 36.30 5.36 2.14
CA GLU A 108 35.28 6.02 2.96
C GLU A 108 33.87 5.63 2.49
N LEU A 109 33.58 5.77 1.18
CA LEU A 109 32.27 5.38 0.62
C LEU A 109 31.96 3.90 0.84
N LYS A 110 32.96 3.01 0.71
CA LYS A 110 32.77 1.58 0.98
C LYS A 110 32.44 1.31 2.45
N SER A 111 33.03 2.07 3.38
CA SER A 111 32.72 2.00 4.80
C SER A 111 31.30 2.49 5.08
N ASP A 112 30.93 3.64 4.53
CA ASP A 112 29.59 4.23 4.69
C ASP A 112 28.48 3.31 4.16
N ILE A 113 28.69 2.69 2.99
CA ILE A 113 27.76 1.71 2.43
C ILE A 113 27.60 0.52 3.38
N LYS A 114 28.69 -0.04 3.89
CA LYS A 114 28.65 -1.17 4.83
C LYS A 114 27.91 -0.81 6.13
N ASP A 115 28.14 0.40 6.66
CA ASP A 115 27.45 0.87 7.86
C ASP A 115 25.95 1.09 7.62
N LEU A 116 25.58 1.54 6.42
CA LEU A 116 24.18 1.67 6.03
C LEU A 116 23.50 0.30 5.89
N ASP A 117 24.15 -0.67 5.24
CA ASP A 117 23.67 -2.05 5.13
C ASP A 117 23.40 -2.65 6.53
N ASN A 118 24.36 -2.52 7.45
CA ASN A 118 24.19 -2.99 8.83
C ASN A 118 23.00 -2.32 9.56
N LYS A 119 22.79 -1.01 9.32
CA LYS A 119 21.63 -0.29 9.89
C LYS A 119 20.31 -0.78 9.29
N ILE A 120 20.28 -1.05 7.98
CA ILE A 120 19.10 -1.61 7.30
C ILE A 120 18.78 -2.99 7.89
N ASP A 121 19.75 -3.88 7.99
CA ASP A 121 19.58 -5.22 8.58
C ASP A 121 19.06 -5.15 10.03
N THR A 122 19.58 -4.19 10.81
CA THR A 122 19.13 -3.98 12.20
C THR A 122 17.67 -3.52 12.26
N VAL A 123 17.28 -2.59 11.38
CA VAL A 123 15.89 -2.10 11.31
C VAL A 123 14.95 -3.20 10.85
N GLU A 124 15.32 -3.98 9.83
CA GLU A 124 14.52 -5.08 9.31
C GLU A 124 14.27 -6.16 10.38
N ASN A 125 15.32 -6.58 11.09
CA ASN A 125 15.20 -7.54 12.18
C ASN A 125 14.30 -7.04 13.31
N ASN A 126 14.43 -5.78 13.72
CA ASN A 126 13.59 -5.17 14.74
C ASN A 126 12.11 -5.09 14.32
N LEU A 127 11.84 -4.78 13.05
CA LEU A 127 10.49 -4.76 12.51
C LEU A 127 9.87 -6.16 12.46
N ASN A 128 10.62 -7.17 12.03
CA ASN A 128 10.17 -8.56 12.02
C ASN A 128 9.78 -9.04 13.44
N ILE A 129 10.62 -8.76 14.45
CA ILE A 129 10.32 -9.09 15.85
C ILE A 129 9.04 -8.38 16.33
N LYS A 130 8.87 -7.08 16.02
CA LYS A 130 7.65 -6.35 16.40
C LYS A 130 6.41 -6.92 15.74
N ILE A 131 6.49 -7.27 14.45
CA ILE A 131 5.39 -7.88 13.71
C ILE A 131 4.99 -9.23 14.33
N ASP A 132 5.96 -10.07 14.68
CA ASP A 132 5.70 -11.37 15.30
C ASP A 132 5.09 -11.24 16.70
N ASN A 133 5.55 -10.27 17.50
CA ASN A 133 4.95 -9.97 18.79
C ASN A 133 3.47 -9.57 18.66
N VAL A 134 3.16 -8.61 17.76
CA VAL A 134 1.77 -8.18 17.51
C VAL A 134 0.89 -9.34 17.01
N ARG A 135 1.42 -10.19 16.12
CA ARG A 135 0.70 -11.39 15.66
C ARG A 135 0.38 -12.36 16.80
N ASN A 136 1.33 -12.57 17.71
CA ASN A 136 1.15 -13.46 18.85
C ASN A 136 0.14 -12.90 19.86
N GLU A 137 0.21 -11.59 20.15
CA GLU A 137 -0.77 -10.89 21.00
C GLU A 137 -2.18 -11.01 20.42
N LEU A 138 -2.37 -10.67 19.14
CA LEU A 138 -3.67 -10.78 18.47
C LEU A 138 -4.20 -12.23 18.48
N LYS A 139 -3.33 -13.22 18.30
CA LYS A 139 -3.73 -14.64 18.38
C LYS A 139 -4.19 -15.03 19.78
N SER A 140 -3.57 -14.48 20.81
CA SER A 140 -3.99 -14.68 22.21
C SER A 140 -5.35 -14.02 22.46
N ASP A 141 -5.52 -12.76 22.05
CA ASP A 141 -6.77 -12.01 22.22
C ASP A 141 -7.95 -12.70 21.52
N ILE A 142 -7.75 -13.21 20.31
CA ILE A 142 -8.77 -13.98 19.58
C ILE A 142 -9.16 -15.23 20.36
N LYS A 143 -8.18 -15.98 20.89
CA LYS A 143 -8.44 -17.19 21.68
C LYS A 143 -9.21 -16.87 22.96
N ASP A 144 -8.87 -15.79 23.64
CA ASP A 144 -9.57 -15.35 24.85
C ASP A 144 -11.00 -14.90 24.55
N LEU A 145 -11.23 -14.27 23.41
CA LEU A 145 -12.56 -13.91 22.95
C LEU A 145 -13.39 -15.15 22.60
N ASP A 146 -12.82 -16.13 21.89
CA ASP A 146 -13.48 -17.40 21.58
C ASP A 146 -13.92 -18.13 22.87
N ASN A 147 -13.04 -18.20 23.88
CA ASN A 147 -13.36 -18.78 25.18
C ASN A 147 -14.51 -18.03 25.89
N LYS A 148 -14.51 -16.69 25.84
CA LYS A 148 -15.61 -15.88 26.41
C LYS A 148 -16.94 -16.14 25.68
N ILE A 149 -16.91 -16.23 24.36
CA ILE A 149 -18.08 -16.53 23.54
C ILE A 149 -18.63 -17.92 23.90
N ASP A 150 -17.79 -18.92 24.03
CA ASP A 150 -18.21 -20.28 24.38
C ASP A 150 -18.79 -20.36 25.80
N ASN A 151 -18.21 -19.64 26.76
CA ASN A 151 -18.78 -19.53 28.10
C ASN A 151 -20.18 -18.92 28.09
N VAL A 152 -20.37 -17.78 27.41
CA VAL A 152 -21.68 -17.12 27.28
C VAL A 152 -22.69 -18.04 26.58
N ARG A 153 -22.28 -18.76 25.53
CA ARG A 153 -23.14 -19.73 24.85
C ARG A 153 -23.60 -20.85 25.78
N ASN A 154 -22.70 -21.35 26.62
CA ASN A 154 -23.03 -22.42 27.58
C ASN A 154 -23.96 -21.93 28.69
N GLU A 155 -23.72 -20.73 29.22
CA GLU A 155 -24.60 -20.08 30.20
C GLU A 155 -26.01 -19.90 29.63
N LEU A 156 -26.13 -19.29 28.43
CA LEU A 156 -27.43 -19.11 27.76
C LEU A 156 -28.15 -20.44 27.50
N LYS A 157 -27.41 -21.48 27.11
CA LYS A 157 -27.98 -22.82 26.92
C LYS A 157 -28.52 -23.40 28.23
N SER A 158 -27.84 -23.15 29.35
CA SER A 158 -28.31 -23.55 30.68
C SER A 158 -29.58 -22.79 31.07
N ASP A 159 -29.58 -21.46 30.90
CA ASP A 159 -30.72 -20.60 31.21
C ASP A 159 -31.97 -20.99 30.42
N ILE A 160 -31.82 -21.29 29.11
CA ILE A 160 -32.91 -21.78 28.27
C ILE A 160 -33.47 -23.08 28.82
N LYS A 161 -32.61 -24.05 29.16
CA LYS A 161 -33.03 -25.33 29.73
C LYS A 161 -33.76 -25.16 31.07
N ASP A 162 -33.29 -24.27 31.93
CA ASP A 162 -33.93 -23.98 33.21
C ASP A 162 -35.29 -23.31 33.02
N LEU A 163 -35.44 -22.46 32.00
CA LEU A 163 -36.71 -21.85 31.64
C LEU A 163 -37.69 -22.89 31.09
N ASP A 164 -37.25 -23.79 30.20
CA ASP A 164 -38.05 -24.90 29.68
C ASP A 164 -38.58 -25.77 30.83
N ASN A 165 -37.72 -26.17 31.78
CA ASN A 165 -38.13 -26.93 32.97
C ASN A 165 -39.18 -26.20 33.83
N LYS A 166 -39.05 -24.87 33.97
CA LYS A 166 -40.03 -24.04 34.69
C LYS A 166 -41.36 -23.99 33.94
N ILE A 167 -41.34 -23.85 32.62
CA ILE A 167 -42.53 -23.88 31.76
C ILE A 167 -43.25 -25.23 31.92
N ASP A 168 -42.53 -26.35 31.78
CA ASP A 168 -43.09 -27.71 31.97
C ASP A 168 -43.72 -27.89 33.35
N THR A 169 -43.06 -27.36 34.40
CA THR A 169 -43.60 -27.42 35.77
C THR A 169 -44.89 -26.61 35.91
N VAL A 170 -44.94 -25.41 35.34
CA VAL A 170 -46.15 -24.57 35.35
C VAL A 170 -47.28 -25.24 34.57
N GLU A 171 -47.00 -25.77 33.39
CA GLU A 171 -47.97 -26.46 32.55
C GLU A 171 -48.57 -27.68 33.27
N ASN A 172 -47.72 -28.53 33.86
CA ASN A 172 -48.17 -29.68 34.65
C ASN A 172 -49.06 -29.27 35.85
N ASN A 173 -48.67 -28.23 36.59
CA ASN A 173 -49.46 -27.72 37.71
C ASN A 173 -50.81 -27.15 37.26
N LEU A 174 -50.86 -26.46 36.11
CA LEU A 174 -52.11 -25.96 35.53
C LEU A 174 -53.01 -27.11 35.10
N ASN A 175 -52.47 -28.13 34.43
CA ASN A 175 -53.22 -29.32 34.04
C ASN A 175 -53.84 -30.03 35.25
N ILE A 176 -53.08 -30.22 36.33
CA ILE A 176 -53.59 -30.79 37.59
C ILE A 176 -54.73 -29.95 38.17
N LYS A 177 -54.57 -28.62 38.22
CA LYS A 177 -55.63 -27.72 38.72
C LYS A 177 -56.89 -27.78 37.86
N ILE A 178 -56.74 -27.82 36.53
CA ILE A 178 -57.86 -27.95 35.60
C ILE A 178 -58.59 -29.27 35.84
N ASP A 179 -57.86 -30.39 35.98
CA ASP A 179 -58.45 -31.70 36.25
C ASP A 179 -59.19 -31.75 37.60
N ASN A 180 -58.63 -31.13 38.64
CA ASN A 180 -59.29 -31.02 39.95
C ASN A 180 -60.61 -30.25 39.85
N VAL A 181 -60.60 -29.05 39.23
CA VAL A 181 -61.81 -28.24 39.02
C VAL A 181 -62.85 -29.01 38.20
N LYS A 182 -62.42 -29.71 37.14
CA LYS A 182 -63.30 -30.53 36.32
C LYS A 182 -63.95 -31.66 37.12
N ASN A 183 -63.21 -32.30 38.02
CA ASN A 183 -63.74 -33.37 38.89
C ASN A 183 -64.69 -32.83 39.96
N GLU A 184 -64.39 -31.69 40.58
CA GLU A 184 -65.28 -31.00 41.52
C GLU A 184 -66.61 -30.64 40.85
N LEU A 185 -66.56 -29.95 39.70
CA LEU A 185 -67.76 -29.60 38.93
C LEU A 185 -68.58 -30.84 38.53
N LYS A 186 -67.92 -31.95 38.16
CA LYS A 186 -68.61 -33.21 37.85
C LYS A 186 -69.31 -33.79 39.07
N SER A 187 -68.73 -33.67 40.26
CA SER A 187 -69.35 -34.08 41.53
C SER A 187 -70.55 -33.19 41.86
N ASP A 188 -70.39 -31.87 41.76
CA ASP A 188 -71.46 -30.90 42.02
C ASP A 188 -72.66 -31.12 41.10
N ILE A 189 -72.42 -31.37 39.80
CA ILE A 189 -73.48 -31.70 38.84
C ILE A 189 -74.21 -32.98 39.26
N LYS A 190 -73.49 -34.03 39.65
CA LYS A 190 -74.09 -35.30 40.09
C LYS A 190 -74.95 -35.11 41.36
N ASP A 191 -74.48 -34.31 42.31
CA ASP A 191 -75.24 -33.99 43.52
C ASP A 191 -76.49 -33.17 43.20
N LEU A 192 -76.41 -32.26 42.23
CA LEU A 192 -77.55 -31.51 41.73
C LEU A 192 -78.58 -32.43 41.04
N ASP A 193 -78.13 -33.35 40.20
CA ASP A 193 -78.98 -34.35 39.54
C ASP A 193 -79.72 -35.20 40.58
N ASN A 194 -79.01 -35.69 41.61
CA ASN A 194 -79.64 -36.44 42.71
C ASN A 194 -80.71 -35.62 43.46
N LYS A 195 -80.44 -34.33 43.72
CA LYS A 195 -81.42 -33.42 44.36
C LYS A 195 -82.64 -33.21 43.45
N ILE A 196 -82.43 -33.03 42.15
CA ILE A 196 -83.52 -32.89 41.17
C ILE A 196 -84.38 -34.16 41.14
N ASP A 197 -83.76 -35.35 41.13
CA ASP A 197 -84.48 -36.62 41.13
C ASP A 197 -85.27 -36.85 42.42
N ASN A 198 -84.72 -36.46 43.58
CA ASN A 198 -85.45 -36.47 44.85
C ASN A 198 -86.70 -35.56 44.80
N VAL A 199 -86.54 -34.31 44.38
CA VAL A 199 -87.67 -33.36 44.23
C VAL A 199 -88.70 -33.88 43.24
N ARG A 200 -88.27 -34.47 42.11
CA ARG A 200 -89.17 -35.10 41.13
C ARG A 200 -89.97 -36.25 41.76
N ASN A 201 -89.34 -37.08 42.59
CA ASN A 201 -89.99 -38.19 43.26
C ASN A 201 -90.98 -37.72 44.33
N GLU A 202 -90.63 -36.70 45.12
CA GLU A 202 -91.53 -36.05 46.08
C GLU A 202 -92.76 -35.47 45.38
N LEU A 203 -92.57 -34.67 44.32
CA LEU A 203 -93.67 -34.13 43.51
C LEU A 203 -94.55 -35.22 42.92
N LYS A 204 -93.96 -36.32 42.43
CA LYS A 204 -94.71 -37.47 41.91
C LYS A 204 -95.55 -38.14 43.00
N SER A 205 -95.04 -38.20 44.24
CA SER A 205 -95.81 -38.70 45.39
C SER A 205 -96.95 -37.75 45.75
N ASP A 206 -96.67 -36.44 45.85
CA ASP A 206 -97.67 -35.42 46.15
C ASP A 206 -98.83 -35.42 45.13
N ILE A 207 -98.50 -35.56 43.83
CA ILE A 207 -99.50 -35.69 42.76
C ILE A 207 -100.34 -36.95 42.96
N LYS A 208 -99.72 -38.10 43.28
CA LYS A 208 -100.44 -39.36 43.54
C LYS A 208 -101.37 -39.24 44.74
N ASP A 209 -100.93 -38.58 45.81
CA ASP A 209 -101.75 -38.35 46.99
C ASP A 209 -102.92 -37.39 46.71
N LEU A 210 -102.70 -36.37 45.88
CA LEU A 210 -103.76 -35.50 45.36
C LEU A 210 -104.76 -36.28 44.50
N ASP A 211 -104.30 -37.11 43.57
CA ASP A 211 -105.15 -37.97 42.73
C ASP A 211 -106.01 -38.89 43.59
N ASN A 212 -105.43 -39.55 44.60
CA ASN A 212 -106.16 -40.39 45.55
C ASN A 212 -107.23 -39.59 46.31
N LYS A 213 -106.91 -38.38 46.80
CA LYS A 213 -107.89 -37.50 47.46
C LYS A 213 -109.02 -37.09 46.53
N ILE A 214 -108.73 -36.78 45.26
CA ILE A 214 -109.73 -36.46 44.24
C ILE A 214 -110.64 -37.66 43.98
N ASP A 215 -110.08 -38.86 43.86
CA ASP A 215 -110.86 -40.08 43.66
C ASP A 215 -111.79 -40.38 44.85
N VAL A 216 -111.30 -40.25 46.08
CA VAL A 216 -112.11 -40.36 47.30
C VAL A 216 -113.26 -39.34 47.29
N ASN A 217 -112.95 -38.06 47.07
CA ASN A 217 -113.96 -36.99 47.01
C ASN A 217 -115.00 -37.25 45.90
N LYS A 218 -114.58 -37.77 44.75
CA LYS A 218 -115.45 -38.15 43.64
C LYS A 218 -116.35 -39.34 44.00
N MET A 219 -115.83 -40.34 44.71
CA MET A 219 -116.61 -41.47 45.23
C MET A 219 -117.65 -41.00 46.25
N GLU A 220 -117.25 -40.16 47.20
CA GLU A 220 -118.15 -39.55 48.19
C GLU A 220 -119.26 -38.76 47.51
N LEU A 221 -118.95 -37.85 46.57
CA LEU A 221 -119.93 -37.09 45.80
C LEU A 221 -120.89 -38.00 45.01
N LYS A 222 -120.38 -39.06 44.37
CA LYS A 222 -121.23 -40.02 43.65
C LYS A 222 -122.15 -40.80 44.59
N SER A 223 -121.66 -41.14 45.78
CA SER A 223 -122.46 -41.82 46.81
C SER A 223 -123.56 -40.91 47.37
N THR A 224 -123.26 -39.64 47.63
CA THR A 224 -124.23 -38.66 48.11
C THR A 224 -125.28 -38.35 47.04
N LEU A 225 -124.89 -38.20 45.78
CA LEU A 225 -125.83 -38.04 44.66
C LEU A 225 -126.74 -39.27 44.50
N ARG A 226 -126.21 -40.49 44.66
CA ARG A 226 -127.02 -41.73 44.66
C ARG A 226 -128.02 -41.74 45.80
N LEU A 227 -127.61 -41.34 47.01
CA LEU A 227 -128.49 -41.18 48.17
C LEU A 227 -129.58 -40.15 47.92
N HIS A 228 -129.23 -38.97 47.40
CA HIS A 228 -130.21 -37.94 47.04
C HIS A 228 -131.17 -38.44 45.95
N ASN A 229 -130.68 -39.10 44.90
CA ASN A 229 -131.53 -39.70 43.86
C ASN A 229 -132.46 -40.77 44.42
N TRP A 230 -131.98 -41.60 45.35
CA TRP A 230 -132.79 -42.58 46.05
C TRP A 230 -133.85 -41.90 46.93
N MET A 231 -133.47 -40.89 47.73
CA MET A 231 -134.38 -40.09 48.54
C MET A 231 -135.44 -39.40 47.68
N PHE A 232 -135.07 -38.73 46.59
CA PHE A 232 -136.02 -38.15 45.65
C PHE A 232 -136.95 -39.22 45.06
N GLY A 233 -136.44 -40.40 44.70
CA GLY A 233 -137.27 -41.53 44.29
C GLY A 233 -138.28 -41.96 45.36
N THR A 234 -137.88 -42.05 46.62
CA THR A 234 -138.78 -42.36 47.75
C THR A 234 -139.81 -41.26 47.99
N ILE A 235 -139.41 -39.98 47.92
CA ILE A 235 -140.30 -38.84 48.07
C ILE A 235 -141.32 -38.82 46.93
N ILE A 236 -140.89 -39.04 45.69
CA ILE A 236 -141.76 -39.11 44.51
C ILE A 236 -142.75 -40.26 44.65
N THR A 237 -142.31 -41.46 45.04
CA THR A 237 -143.20 -42.63 45.23
C THR A 237 -144.20 -42.44 46.37
N ILE A 238 -143.79 -41.87 47.51
CA ILE A 238 -144.70 -41.50 48.61
C ILE A 238 -145.71 -40.45 48.13
N SER A 239 -145.25 -39.42 47.41
CA SER A 239 -146.11 -38.33 46.90
C SER A 239 -147.16 -38.86 45.91
N ILE A 240 -146.76 -39.74 44.98
CA ILE A 240 -147.67 -40.41 44.05
C ILE A 240 -148.63 -41.34 44.81
N GLY A 241 -148.15 -42.10 45.79
CA GLY A 241 -148.98 -42.98 46.61
C GLY A 241 -150.07 -42.21 47.37
N ILE A 242 -149.72 -41.09 48.00
CA ILE A 242 -150.68 -40.19 48.66
C ILE A 242 -151.70 -39.65 47.64
N LEU A 243 -151.23 -39.20 46.46
CA LEU A 243 -152.10 -38.70 45.39
C LEU A 243 -153.10 -39.77 44.92
N LEU A 244 -152.65 -41.01 44.70
CA LEU A 244 -153.51 -42.14 44.32
C LEU A 244 -154.51 -42.47 45.43
N THR A 245 -154.10 -42.45 46.69
CA THR A 245 -154.98 -42.70 47.84
C THR A 245 -156.05 -41.61 48.00
N LEU A 246 -155.73 -40.37 47.61
CA LEU A 246 -156.68 -39.25 47.57
C LEU A 246 -157.61 -39.30 46.34
N ILE A 247 -157.18 -39.86 45.21
CA ILE A 247 -157.96 -39.95 43.96
C ILE A 247 -158.94 -41.15 43.97
N PHE A 248 -158.61 -42.25 44.64
CA PHE A 248 -159.42 -43.49 44.67
C PHE A 248 -160.24 -43.66 45.97
N LYS A 249 -160.62 -42.55 46.60
CA LYS A 249 -161.48 -42.50 47.80
C LYS A 249 -162.75 -41.70 47.52
#